data_AF-A0A139SHN2-F1
#
_entry.id   AF-A0A139SHN2-F1
#
_cell.length_a   1.000
_cell.length_b   1.000
_cell.length_c   1.000
_cell.angle_alpha   90.00
_cell.angle_beta   90.00
_cell.angle_gamma   90.00
#
_symmetry.space_group_name_H-M   'P 1'
#
loop_
_entity.id
_entity.type
_entity.pdbx_description
1 polymer ?
#
loop_
_entity_poly.entity_id
_entity_poly.type
_entity_poly.pdbx_seq_one_letter_code
_entity_poly.pdbx_strand_id
1 'polypeptide(L)'
;MLIDELISVERIRSYEVVFHPADDAELMGVYLWNAHVCGALYPLISAVEVSLRNAIDHALMAELGEFWWVGNRLRYRSFGSGNPPPQAMQVIRANFTKATNSYIIDQRRRHKRRGRVEPLHNDVIGKTEFSTWQFMLDAEFLGRGLIWPKLLSIVFRGPWPTRQASVLLTRVRGLVFMLREFRNRLFHNEPAWKGYGVKSEADALAHLQEQIRKVEGLLALIHPECLRLLRLSGLLRAAQRACTQGAIRRFQRRL
;
A
#
# COMPACT_ATOMS: atom_id res chain seq x y z
N MET A 1 6.54 29.76 19.62
CA MET A 1 7.92 29.49 19.17
C MET A 1 8.00 29.52 17.65
N LEU A 2 9.19 29.64 17.05
CA LEU A 2 9.40 29.54 15.60
C LEU A 2 8.79 28.27 14.98
N ILE A 3 8.66 27.21 15.79
CA ILE A 3 8.01 25.94 15.43
C ILE A 3 6.52 26.11 15.13
N ASP A 4 5.80 26.94 15.90
CA ASP A 4 4.35 27.17 15.73
C ASP A 4 4.03 27.97 14.46
N GLU A 5 5.01 28.72 13.94
CA GLU A 5 4.92 29.47 12.68
C GLU A 5 5.16 28.57 11.46
N LEU A 6 5.89 27.45 11.62
CA LEU A 6 6.32 26.56 10.53
C LEU A 6 5.56 25.23 10.50
N ILE A 7 5.05 24.76 11.64
CA ILE A 7 4.33 23.50 11.81
C ILE A 7 3.07 23.80 12.63
N SER A 8 1.91 23.35 12.16
CA SER A 8 0.67 23.60 12.88
C SER A 8 0.70 23.00 14.30
N VAL A 9 0.14 23.74 15.26
CA VAL A 9 0.10 23.38 16.68
C VAL A 9 -0.58 22.02 16.88
N GLU A 10 -1.64 21.72 16.13
CA GLU A 10 -2.35 20.44 16.22
C GLU A 10 -1.48 19.26 15.82
N ARG A 11 -0.50 19.49 14.92
CA ARG A 11 0.41 18.46 14.45
C ARG A 11 1.52 18.21 15.47
N ILE A 12 2.12 19.29 16.00
CA ILE A 12 3.23 19.19 16.96
C ILE A 12 2.76 18.61 18.31
N ARG A 13 1.56 18.98 18.77
CA ARG A 13 1.00 18.55 20.06
C ARG A 13 0.92 17.04 20.23
N SER A 14 0.67 16.31 19.14
CA SER A 14 0.63 14.85 19.20
C SER A 14 1.99 14.22 19.53
N TYR A 15 3.09 14.87 19.12
CA TYR A 15 4.44 14.43 19.46
C TYR A 15 4.76 14.70 20.93
N GLU A 16 4.36 15.86 21.46
CA GLU A 16 4.54 16.19 22.88
C GLU A 16 3.88 15.17 23.79
N VAL A 17 2.60 14.85 23.52
CA VAL A 17 1.80 13.93 24.34
C VAL A 17 2.36 12.50 24.34
N VAL A 18 2.96 12.06 23.24
CA VAL A 18 3.40 10.66 23.11
C VAL A 18 4.85 10.47 23.54
N PHE A 19 5.73 11.43 23.24
CA PHE A 19 7.17 11.31 23.44
C PHE A 19 7.71 12.13 24.61
N HIS A 20 6.92 13.05 25.17
CA HIS A 20 7.28 13.85 26.34
C HIS A 20 8.69 14.48 26.23
N PRO A 21 8.98 15.25 25.16
CA PRO A 21 10.28 15.89 24.99
C PRO A 21 10.55 16.90 26.12
N ALA A 22 11.81 17.04 26.52
CA ALA A 22 12.22 17.96 27.58
C ALA A 22 12.20 19.43 27.14
N ASP A 23 12.45 19.70 25.86
CA ASP A 23 12.50 21.02 25.26
C ASP A 23 12.10 21.01 23.77
N ASP A 24 12.10 22.18 23.15
CA ASP A 24 11.77 22.38 21.73
C ASP A 24 12.73 21.64 20.78
N ALA A 25 14.00 21.53 21.15
CA ALA A 25 15.01 20.85 20.33
C ALA A 25 14.73 19.34 20.29
N GLU A 26 14.40 18.74 21.44
CA GLU A 26 13.96 17.35 21.50
C GLU A 26 12.66 17.13 20.73
N LEU A 27 11.67 18.03 20.86
CA LEU A 27 10.40 17.95 20.12
C LEU A 27 10.64 17.95 18.60
N MET A 28 11.51 18.84 18.12
CA MET A 28 11.93 18.86 16.72
C MET A 28 12.71 17.62 16.32
N GLY A 29 13.52 17.07 17.23
CA GLY A 29 14.21 15.80 17.04
C GLY A 29 13.22 14.67 16.76
N VAL A 30 12.15 14.54 17.56
CA VAL A 30 11.11 13.51 17.33
C VAL A 30 10.37 13.76 16.01
N TYR A 31 10.08 15.02 15.67
CA TYR A 31 9.46 15.36 14.38
C TYR A 31 10.32 14.93 13.19
N LEU A 32 11.62 15.23 13.20
CA LEU A 32 12.57 14.82 12.15
C LEU A 32 12.79 13.30 12.14
N TRP A 33 12.79 12.65 13.30
CA TRP A 33 12.80 11.19 13.38
C TRP A 33 11.60 10.58 12.66
N ASN A 34 10.40 11.15 12.80
CA ASN A 34 9.24 10.67 12.06
C ASN A 34 9.42 10.80 10.54
N ALA A 35 9.96 11.92 10.05
CA ALA A 35 10.27 12.06 8.63
C ALA A 35 11.27 10.99 8.16
N HIS A 36 12.29 10.70 8.97
CA HIS A 36 13.24 9.61 8.71
C HIS A 36 12.56 8.22 8.67
N VAL A 37 11.64 7.94 9.60
CA VAL A 37 10.84 6.71 9.62
C VAL A 37 9.97 6.60 8.37
N CYS A 38 9.28 7.67 7.97
CA CYS A 38 8.48 7.69 6.73
C CYS A 38 9.34 7.31 5.51
N GLY A 39 10.52 7.93 5.37
CA GLY A 39 11.46 7.63 4.30
C GLY A 39 11.98 6.19 4.33
N ALA A 40 12.23 5.62 5.51
CA ALA A 40 12.71 4.26 5.67
C ALA A 40 11.63 3.19 5.38
N LEU A 41 10.35 3.49 5.67
CA LEU A 41 9.24 2.56 5.46
C LEU A 41 8.68 2.59 4.04
N TYR A 42 8.82 3.73 3.34
CA TYR A 42 8.29 3.90 1.99
C TYR A 42 8.70 2.80 1.00
N PRO A 43 9.98 2.38 0.90
CA PRO A 43 10.38 1.33 -0.05
C PRO A 43 9.71 -0.02 0.24
N LEU A 44 9.43 -0.31 1.51
CA LEU A 44 8.76 -1.56 1.89
C LEU A 44 7.31 -1.59 1.39
N ILE A 45 6.61 -0.48 1.56
CA ILE A 45 5.23 -0.30 1.10
C ILE A 45 5.16 -0.30 -0.43
N SER A 46 6.12 0.36 -1.10
CA SER A 46 6.22 0.34 -2.55
C SER A 46 6.44 -1.08 -3.08
N ALA A 47 7.28 -1.89 -2.42
CA ALA A 47 7.48 -3.28 -2.78
C ALA A 47 6.18 -4.10 -2.67
N VAL A 48 5.36 -3.87 -1.65
CA VAL A 48 4.04 -4.51 -1.51
C VAL A 48 3.12 -4.13 -2.68
N GLU A 49 2.97 -2.83 -2.94
CA GLU A 49 2.06 -2.33 -3.98
C GLU A 49 2.43 -2.90 -5.35
N VAL A 50 3.71 -2.84 -5.72
CA VAL A 50 4.21 -3.36 -7.00
C VAL A 50 4.08 -4.88 -7.08
N SER A 51 4.48 -5.62 -6.04
CA SER A 51 4.45 -7.09 -6.06
C SER A 51 3.02 -7.62 -6.13
N LEU A 52 2.09 -7.04 -5.37
CA LEU A 52 0.68 -7.43 -5.37
C LEU A 52 0.05 -7.15 -6.73
N ARG A 53 0.23 -5.93 -7.25
CA ARG A 53 -0.25 -5.53 -8.57
C ARG A 53 0.20 -6.51 -9.64
N ASN A 54 1.51 -6.72 -9.73
CA ASN A 54 2.09 -7.52 -10.80
C ASN A 54 1.68 -8.99 -10.67
N ALA A 55 1.58 -9.53 -9.44
CA ALA A 55 1.12 -10.90 -9.23
C ALA A 55 -0.33 -11.10 -9.69
N ILE A 56 -1.23 -10.16 -9.35
CA ILE A 56 -2.64 -10.20 -9.78
C ILE A 56 -2.74 -10.03 -11.29
N ASP A 57 -2.05 -9.03 -11.84
CA ASP A 57 -2.08 -8.72 -13.27
C ASP A 57 -1.55 -9.88 -14.11
N HIS A 58 -0.40 -10.45 -13.78
CA HIS A 58 0.15 -11.62 -14.48
C HIS A 58 -0.84 -12.80 -14.50
N ALA A 59 -1.50 -13.08 -13.37
CA ALA A 59 -2.48 -14.16 -13.29
C ALA A 59 -3.72 -13.87 -14.16
N LEU A 60 -4.19 -12.62 -14.19
CA LEU A 60 -5.35 -12.21 -14.98
C LEU A 60 -5.04 -12.13 -16.48
N MET A 61 -3.86 -11.66 -16.86
CA MET A 61 -3.41 -11.67 -18.25
C MET A 61 -3.39 -13.09 -18.82
N ALA A 62 -2.89 -14.06 -18.05
CA ALA A 62 -2.85 -15.45 -18.48
C ALA A 62 -4.26 -16.06 -18.64
N GLU A 63 -5.24 -15.62 -17.85
CA GLU A 63 -6.61 -16.16 -17.87
C GLU A 63 -7.55 -15.43 -18.85
N LEU A 64 -7.45 -14.10 -18.92
CA LEU A 64 -8.42 -13.22 -19.58
C LEU A 64 -7.82 -12.39 -20.73
N GLY A 65 -6.51 -12.48 -20.95
CA GLY A 65 -5.76 -11.74 -21.97
C GLY A 65 -5.44 -10.30 -21.57
N GLU A 66 -4.73 -9.60 -22.47
CA GLU A 66 -4.43 -8.18 -22.30
C GLU A 66 -5.70 -7.34 -22.18
N PHE A 67 -5.67 -6.32 -21.31
CA PHE A 67 -6.79 -5.42 -21.05
C PHE A 67 -8.00 -6.16 -20.45
N TRP A 68 -7.72 -7.10 -19.53
CA TRP A 68 -8.72 -7.90 -18.82
C TRP A 68 -9.77 -7.06 -18.08
N TRP A 69 -9.49 -5.78 -17.80
CA TRP A 69 -10.43 -4.84 -17.17
C TRP A 69 -11.46 -4.23 -18.14
N VAL A 70 -11.36 -4.48 -19.45
CA VAL A 70 -12.24 -3.88 -20.46
C VAL A 70 -13.51 -4.71 -20.68
N GLY A 71 -14.64 -4.00 -20.85
CA GLY A 71 -15.93 -4.60 -21.15
C GLY A 71 -16.43 -5.51 -20.01
N ASN A 72 -16.77 -6.75 -20.38
CA ASN A 72 -17.32 -7.77 -19.49
C ASN A 72 -16.36 -8.96 -19.27
N ARG A 73 -15.06 -8.77 -19.53
CA ARG A 73 -14.03 -9.81 -19.37
C ARG A 73 -13.87 -10.21 -17.89
N LEU A 74 -13.80 -9.23 -17.00
CA LEU A 74 -13.81 -9.46 -15.55
C LEU A 74 -15.25 -9.66 -15.06
N ARG A 75 -15.62 -10.93 -14.83
CA ARG A 75 -16.93 -11.32 -14.28
C ARG A 75 -16.94 -11.23 -12.76
N TYR A 76 -18.12 -10.94 -12.19
CA TYR A 76 -18.38 -10.89 -10.76
C TYR A 76 -19.68 -11.61 -10.41
N ARG A 77 -19.90 -11.92 -9.14
CA ARG A 77 -21.01 -12.77 -8.68
C ARG A 77 -22.37 -12.13 -8.92
N SER A 78 -22.51 -10.85 -8.60
CA SER A 78 -23.75 -10.08 -8.80
C SER A 78 -24.00 -9.68 -10.26
N PHE A 79 -23.33 -10.31 -11.24
CA PHE A 79 -23.47 -10.00 -12.65
C PHE A 79 -24.85 -10.45 -13.18
N GLY A 80 -25.70 -9.50 -13.56
CA GLY A 80 -27.03 -9.76 -14.10
C GLY A 80 -27.64 -8.53 -14.78
N SER A 81 -28.63 -8.74 -15.64
CA SER A 81 -29.31 -7.66 -16.37
C SER A 81 -30.07 -6.73 -15.43
N GLY A 82 -29.89 -5.42 -15.58
CA GLY A 82 -30.66 -4.39 -14.87
C GLY A 82 -30.10 -3.95 -13.51
N ASN A 83 -29.10 -4.65 -12.97
CA ASN A 83 -28.45 -4.24 -11.72
C ASN A 83 -27.19 -3.41 -11.98
N PRO A 84 -26.96 -2.32 -11.23
CA PRO A 84 -25.69 -1.62 -11.29
C PRO A 84 -24.55 -2.57 -10.85
N PRO A 85 -23.34 -2.43 -11.40
CA PRO A 85 -22.18 -3.18 -10.93
C PRO A 85 -21.96 -2.97 -9.42
N PRO A 86 -21.43 -3.96 -8.68
CA PRO A 86 -21.11 -3.80 -7.28
C PRO A 86 -20.03 -2.72 -7.09
N GLN A 87 -19.95 -2.14 -5.89
CA GLN A 87 -19.01 -1.06 -5.57
C GLN A 87 -17.57 -1.40 -5.99
N ALA A 88 -17.11 -2.62 -5.73
CA ALA A 88 -15.77 -3.06 -6.11
C ALA A 88 -15.52 -2.90 -7.63
N MET A 89 -16.46 -3.34 -8.45
CA MET A 89 -16.36 -3.22 -9.91
C MET A 89 -16.42 -1.76 -10.37
N GLN A 90 -17.25 -0.93 -9.73
CA GLN A 90 -17.32 0.50 -10.05
C GLN A 90 -15.97 1.19 -9.79
N VAL A 91 -15.35 0.93 -8.63
CA VAL A 91 -14.04 1.50 -8.28
C VAL A 91 -12.94 1.00 -9.21
N ILE A 92 -12.90 -0.31 -9.52
CA ILE A 92 -11.94 -0.87 -10.46
C ILE A 92 -12.05 -0.17 -11.82
N ARG A 93 -13.27 -0.06 -12.38
CA ARG A 93 -13.51 0.62 -13.67
C ARG A 93 -13.11 2.10 -13.65
N ALA A 94 -13.43 2.81 -12.57
CA ALA A 94 -13.05 4.21 -12.41
C ALA A 94 -11.52 4.38 -12.36
N ASN A 95 -10.82 3.52 -11.60
CA ASN A 95 -9.37 3.56 -11.47
C ASN A 95 -8.65 3.25 -12.79
N PHE A 96 -9.13 2.27 -13.56
CA PHE A 96 -8.56 1.96 -14.88
C PHE A 96 -8.82 3.08 -15.90
N THR A 97 -10.01 3.69 -15.86
CA THR A 97 -10.31 4.88 -16.69
C THR A 97 -9.37 6.02 -16.36
N LYS A 98 -9.18 6.31 -15.06
CA LYS A 98 -8.24 7.34 -14.58
C LYS A 98 -6.81 7.04 -15.02
N ALA A 99 -6.33 5.81 -14.81
CA ALA A 99 -4.98 5.38 -15.19
C ALA A 99 -4.74 5.51 -16.71
N THR A 100 -5.72 5.13 -17.53
CA THR A 100 -5.67 5.26 -18.99
C THR A 100 -5.60 6.74 -19.41
N ASN A 101 -6.41 7.60 -18.80
CA ASN A 101 -6.38 9.03 -19.08
C ASN A 101 -5.05 9.67 -18.66
N SER A 102 -4.54 9.31 -17.48
CA SER A 102 -3.22 9.76 -17.01
C SER A 102 -2.10 9.31 -17.94
N TYR A 103 -2.16 8.09 -18.48
CA TYR A 103 -1.22 7.61 -19.50
C TYR A 103 -1.26 8.48 -20.76
N ILE A 104 -2.44 8.71 -21.33
CA ILE A 104 -2.61 9.49 -22.56
C ILE A 104 -2.09 10.92 -22.35
N ILE A 105 -2.41 11.54 -21.20
CA ILE A 105 -1.95 12.90 -20.86
C ILE A 105 -0.42 12.93 -20.76
N ASP A 106 0.20 11.98 -20.06
CA ASP A 106 1.65 11.91 -19.93
C ASP A 106 2.35 11.71 -21.28
N GLN A 107 1.82 10.84 -22.15
CA GLN A 107 2.35 10.63 -23.50
C GLN A 107 2.30 11.89 -24.35
N ARG A 108 1.19 12.65 -24.28
CA ARG A 108 1.05 13.93 -24.99
C ARG A 108 2.01 14.99 -24.44
N ARG A 109 2.12 15.11 -23.11
CA ARG A 109 2.96 16.13 -22.46
C ARG A 109 4.45 15.85 -22.61
N ARG A 110 4.90 14.62 -22.32
CA ARG A 110 6.33 14.28 -22.26
C ARG A 110 6.94 13.99 -23.63
N HIS A 111 6.17 13.37 -24.53
CA HIS A 111 6.68 12.94 -25.83
C HIS A 111 6.12 13.76 -27.01
N LYS A 112 5.40 14.85 -26.72
CA LYS A 112 4.79 15.76 -27.71
C LYS A 112 4.00 15.03 -28.81
N ARG A 113 3.45 13.84 -28.50
CA ARG A 113 2.72 13.01 -29.47
C ARG A 113 1.46 13.73 -29.92
N ARG A 114 1.32 13.91 -31.24
CA ARG A 114 0.11 14.43 -31.89
C ARG A 114 -0.75 13.26 -32.38
N GLY A 115 -2.07 13.40 -32.30
CA GLY A 115 -3.03 12.37 -32.76
C GLY A 115 -3.50 11.39 -31.67
N ARG A 116 -4.08 10.26 -32.12
CA ARG A 116 -4.59 9.19 -31.25
C ARG A 116 -3.43 8.49 -30.55
N VAL A 117 -3.53 8.36 -29.23
CA VAL A 117 -2.53 7.66 -28.40
C VAL A 117 -3.16 6.35 -27.94
N GLU A 118 -2.62 5.22 -28.40
CA GLU A 118 -3.06 3.90 -27.94
C GLU A 118 -2.49 3.60 -26.55
N PRO A 119 -3.33 3.19 -25.58
CA PRO A 119 -2.87 2.71 -24.29
C PRO A 119 -2.03 1.44 -24.41
N LEU A 120 -0.93 1.37 -23.66
CA LEU A 120 -0.14 0.15 -23.48
C LEU A 120 -0.52 -0.51 -22.16
N HIS A 121 -0.73 -1.84 -22.17
CA HIS A 121 -1.22 -2.60 -21.03
C HIS A 121 -0.45 -2.31 -19.74
N ASN A 122 0.87 -2.54 -19.77
CA ASN A 122 1.76 -2.39 -18.62
C ASN A 122 1.85 -0.95 -18.13
N ASP A 123 1.75 0.03 -19.02
CA ASP A 123 1.79 1.45 -18.65
C ASP A 123 0.49 1.91 -17.97
N VAL A 124 -0.65 1.35 -18.38
CA VAL A 124 -1.93 1.58 -17.69
C VAL A 124 -1.90 0.90 -16.32
N ILE A 125 -1.49 -0.36 -16.23
CA ILE A 125 -1.30 -1.09 -14.97
C ILE A 125 -0.38 -0.30 -14.02
N GLY A 126 0.73 0.23 -14.56
CA GLY A 126 1.69 1.08 -13.88
C GLY A 126 1.09 2.32 -13.21
N LYS A 127 -0.01 2.86 -13.76
CA LYS A 127 -0.70 4.08 -13.30
C LYS A 127 -1.95 3.84 -12.46
N THR A 128 -2.33 2.58 -12.24
CA THR A 128 -3.46 2.27 -11.35
C THR A 128 -3.17 2.65 -9.91
N GLU A 129 -4.20 3.08 -9.19
CA GLU A 129 -4.09 3.36 -7.76
C GLU A 129 -4.04 2.08 -6.94
N PHE A 130 -3.36 2.11 -5.79
CA PHE A 130 -3.27 0.95 -4.88
C PHE A 130 -4.65 0.40 -4.46
N SER A 131 -5.66 1.27 -4.34
CA SER A 131 -7.04 0.88 -4.03
C SER A 131 -7.60 -0.14 -5.02
N THR A 132 -7.21 -0.09 -6.30
CA THR A 132 -7.60 -1.05 -7.34
C THR A 132 -7.35 -2.47 -6.87
N TRP A 133 -6.15 -2.74 -6.37
CA TRP A 133 -5.70 -4.07 -5.96
C TRP A 133 -6.36 -4.55 -4.67
N GLN A 134 -6.77 -3.63 -3.78
CA GLN A 134 -7.62 -3.95 -2.65
C GLN A 134 -9.01 -4.42 -3.10
N PHE A 135 -9.63 -3.70 -4.06
CA PHE A 135 -10.97 -4.04 -4.55
C PHE A 135 -10.97 -5.28 -5.45
N MET A 136 -9.87 -5.58 -6.14
CA MET A 136 -9.73 -6.86 -6.86
C MET A 136 -9.89 -8.07 -5.93
N LEU A 137 -9.55 -7.93 -4.64
CA LEU A 137 -9.67 -8.97 -3.63
C LEU A 137 -11.08 -9.06 -3.01
N ASP A 138 -12.10 -8.45 -3.62
CA ASP A 138 -13.48 -8.53 -3.16
C ASP A 138 -14.08 -9.95 -3.35
N ALA A 139 -14.98 -10.33 -2.45
CA ALA A 139 -15.71 -11.60 -2.51
C ALA A 139 -16.65 -11.70 -3.73
N GLU A 140 -16.99 -10.56 -4.36
CA GLU A 140 -17.65 -10.49 -5.67
C GLU A 140 -16.92 -11.29 -6.75
N PHE A 141 -15.60 -11.48 -6.63
CA PHE A 141 -14.78 -12.22 -7.59
C PHE A 141 -14.49 -13.67 -7.16
N LEU A 142 -15.11 -14.11 -6.05
CA LEU A 142 -14.98 -15.45 -5.49
C LEU A 142 -16.26 -16.25 -5.76
N GLY A 143 -16.15 -17.39 -6.45
CA GLY A 143 -17.28 -18.27 -6.76
C GLY A 143 -17.02 -19.13 -7.99
N ARG A 144 -17.88 -20.12 -8.23
CA ARG A 144 -17.74 -21.03 -9.38
C ARG A 144 -17.70 -20.23 -10.69
N GLY A 145 -16.67 -20.44 -11.50
CA GLY A 145 -16.49 -19.73 -12.78
C GLY A 145 -15.98 -18.29 -12.67
N LEU A 146 -15.56 -17.84 -11.49
CA LEU A 146 -14.91 -16.55 -11.26
C LEU A 146 -13.40 -16.73 -11.05
N ILE A 147 -12.67 -15.61 -10.97
CA ILE A 147 -11.20 -15.62 -11.00
C ILE A 147 -10.55 -16.27 -9.77
N TRP A 148 -11.05 -16.02 -8.56
CA TRP A 148 -10.28 -16.36 -7.36
C TRP A 148 -10.12 -17.85 -7.08
N PRO A 149 -11.11 -18.74 -7.33
CA PRO A 149 -10.90 -20.17 -7.14
C PRO A 149 -9.73 -20.75 -7.96
N LYS A 150 -9.46 -20.20 -9.15
CA LYS A 150 -8.35 -20.65 -10.01
C LYS A 150 -7.05 -19.88 -9.75
N LEU A 151 -7.15 -18.57 -9.51
CA LEU A 151 -5.98 -17.69 -9.50
C LEU A 151 -5.35 -17.49 -8.11
N LEU A 152 -6.03 -17.83 -7.01
CA LEU A 152 -5.50 -17.57 -5.66
C LEU A 152 -4.11 -18.17 -5.43
N SER A 153 -3.88 -19.44 -5.79
CA SER A 153 -2.58 -20.11 -5.63
C SER A 153 -1.51 -19.65 -6.61
N ILE A 154 -1.92 -19.01 -7.71
CA ILE A 154 -1.01 -18.42 -8.71
C ILE A 154 -0.50 -17.06 -8.23
N VAL A 155 -1.38 -16.26 -7.61
CA VAL A 155 -1.07 -14.93 -7.05
C VAL A 155 -0.36 -15.03 -5.70
N PHE A 156 -0.80 -15.93 -4.82
CA PHE A 156 -0.25 -16.11 -3.47
C PHE A 156 0.48 -17.44 -3.37
N ARG A 157 1.77 -17.43 -3.73
CA ARG A 157 2.61 -18.64 -3.82
C ARG A 157 3.32 -19.00 -2.51
N GLY A 158 3.21 -18.13 -1.51
CA GLY A 158 3.72 -18.39 -0.17
C GLY A 158 2.85 -19.36 0.64
N PRO A 159 3.27 -19.68 1.87
CA PRO A 159 2.50 -20.54 2.76
C PRO A 159 1.20 -19.86 3.19
N TRP A 160 0.07 -20.54 2.99
CA TRP A 160 -1.23 -20.03 3.39
C TRP A 160 -1.50 -20.31 4.87
N PRO A 161 -1.98 -19.33 5.65
CA PRO A 161 -2.32 -19.53 7.05
C PRO A 161 -3.62 -20.32 7.25
N THR A 162 -4.35 -20.63 6.17
CA THR A 162 -5.61 -21.36 6.16
C THR A 162 -5.77 -22.07 4.82
N ARG A 163 -6.48 -23.20 4.80
CA ARG A 163 -6.87 -23.89 3.56
C ARG A 163 -8.13 -23.30 2.93
N GLN A 164 -8.85 -22.42 3.63
CA GLN A 164 -10.10 -21.83 3.13
C GLN A 164 -9.82 -20.59 2.28
N ALA A 165 -10.11 -20.68 0.98
CA ALA A 165 -9.92 -19.59 0.01
C ALA A 165 -10.64 -18.28 0.39
N SER A 166 -11.88 -18.37 0.89
CA SER A 166 -12.66 -17.20 1.32
C SER A 166 -12.02 -16.47 2.50
N VAL A 167 -11.57 -17.23 3.51
CA VAL A 167 -10.91 -16.68 4.70
C VAL A 167 -9.57 -16.05 4.31
N LEU A 168 -8.81 -16.70 3.43
CA LEU A 168 -7.57 -16.14 2.90
C LEU A 168 -7.83 -14.81 2.18
N LEU A 169 -8.76 -14.80 1.22
CA LEU A 169 -9.05 -13.62 0.40
C LEU A 169 -9.48 -12.43 1.28
N THR A 170 -10.37 -12.65 2.24
CA THR A 170 -10.80 -11.63 3.21
C THR A 170 -9.63 -11.11 4.04
N ARG A 171 -8.78 -12.03 4.55
CA ARG A 171 -7.60 -11.65 5.34
C ARG A 171 -6.63 -10.81 4.53
N VAL A 172 -6.32 -11.21 3.30
CA VAL A 172 -5.41 -10.46 2.42
C VAL A 172 -6.00 -9.10 2.08
N ARG A 173 -7.29 -9.02 1.75
CA ARG A 173 -7.96 -7.74 1.49
C ARG A 173 -7.84 -6.79 2.67
N GLY A 174 -8.08 -7.28 3.90
CA GLY A 174 -7.92 -6.48 5.12
C GLY A 174 -6.48 -6.01 5.33
N LEU A 175 -5.50 -6.87 5.04
CA LEU A 175 -4.08 -6.53 5.13
C LEU A 175 -3.67 -5.44 4.12
N VAL A 176 -4.13 -5.56 2.87
CA VAL A 176 -3.91 -4.57 1.81
C VAL A 176 -4.58 -3.25 2.15
N PHE A 177 -5.79 -3.27 2.72
CA PHE A 177 -6.46 -2.06 3.21
C PHE A 177 -5.62 -1.34 4.28
N MET A 178 -5.18 -2.06 5.31
CA MET A 178 -4.35 -1.47 6.38
C MET A 178 -3.06 -0.86 5.83
N LEU A 179 -2.36 -1.57 4.93
CA LEU A 179 -1.11 -1.09 4.35
C LEU A 179 -1.34 0.08 3.38
N ARG A 180 -2.48 0.15 2.68
CA ARG A 180 -2.86 1.30 1.85
C ARG A 180 -3.14 2.55 2.68
N GLU A 181 -3.88 2.42 3.77
CA GLU A 181 -4.13 3.55 4.69
C GLU A 181 -2.83 4.02 5.34
N PHE A 182 -1.97 3.08 5.73
CA PHE A 182 -0.62 3.39 6.22
C PHE A 182 0.22 4.10 5.15
N ARG A 183 0.20 3.62 3.91
CA ARG A 183 0.85 4.29 2.77
C ARG A 183 0.38 5.72 2.63
N ASN A 184 -0.92 5.96 2.62
CA ASN A 184 -1.50 7.30 2.48
C ASN A 184 -0.99 8.23 3.58
N ARG A 185 -0.97 7.76 4.83
CA ARG A 185 -0.40 8.48 5.97
C ARG A 185 1.05 8.91 5.72
N LEU A 186 1.91 8.00 5.27
CA LEU A 186 3.31 8.33 4.95
C LEU A 186 3.42 9.42 3.87
N PHE A 187 2.62 9.35 2.81
CA PHE A 187 2.65 10.31 1.70
C PHE A 187 2.02 11.67 2.04
N HIS A 188 1.08 11.72 2.98
CA HIS A 188 0.54 12.97 3.51
C HIS A 188 1.43 13.59 4.60
N ASN A 189 2.62 13.01 4.82
CA ASN A 189 3.58 13.41 5.85
C ASN A 189 3.03 13.32 7.29
N GLU A 190 1.91 12.63 7.48
CA GLU A 190 1.34 12.44 8.81
C GLU A 190 2.27 11.60 9.70
N PRO A 191 2.15 11.69 11.05
CA PRO A 191 2.98 10.88 11.94
C PRO A 191 2.74 9.39 11.68
N ALA A 192 3.79 8.66 11.28
CA ALA A 192 3.72 7.24 10.90
C ALA A 192 3.34 6.36 12.09
N TRP A 193 3.74 6.74 13.29
CA TRP A 193 3.44 6.00 14.51
C TRP A 193 1.99 6.15 14.98
N LYS A 194 1.20 7.08 14.42
CA LYS A 194 -0.15 7.36 14.88
C LYS A 194 -1.11 6.25 14.43
N GLY A 195 -1.80 5.67 15.39
CA GLY A 195 -2.79 4.62 15.18
C GLY A 195 -3.73 4.50 16.38
N TYR A 196 -4.79 3.71 16.23
CA TYR A 196 -5.70 3.43 17.35
C TYR A 196 -4.93 2.80 18.52
N GLY A 197 -5.12 3.34 19.72
CA GLY A 197 -4.50 2.83 20.94
C GLY A 197 -3.06 3.31 21.20
N VAL A 198 -2.45 4.10 20.32
CA VAL A 198 -1.09 4.60 20.53
C VAL A 198 -1.11 5.80 21.48
N LYS A 199 -0.55 5.64 22.69
CA LYS A 199 -0.54 6.67 23.74
C LYS A 199 0.84 6.97 24.31
N SER A 200 1.83 6.15 23.99
CA SER A 200 3.21 6.28 24.50
C SER A 200 4.25 6.00 23.41
N GLU A 201 5.50 6.38 23.67
CA GLU A 201 6.65 6.03 22.82
C GLU A 201 6.73 4.51 22.57
N ALA A 202 6.46 3.70 23.59
CA ALA A 202 6.48 2.24 23.47
C ALA A 202 5.38 1.74 22.51
N ASP A 203 4.16 2.28 22.62
CA ASP A 203 3.06 1.94 21.71
C ASP A 203 3.37 2.38 20.27
N ALA A 204 3.96 3.56 20.11
CA ALA A 204 4.37 4.09 18.82
C ALA A 204 5.37 3.17 18.12
N LEU A 205 6.41 2.72 18.84
CA LEU A 205 7.39 1.78 18.31
C LEU A 205 6.78 0.40 18.02
N ALA A 206 5.92 -0.11 18.91
CA ALA A 206 5.22 -1.37 18.71
C ALA A 206 4.31 -1.34 17.46
N HIS A 207 3.59 -0.23 17.25
CA HIS A 207 2.76 -0.01 16.07
C HIS A 207 3.59 0.00 14.79
N LEU A 208 4.69 0.74 14.75
CA LEU A 208 5.58 0.79 13.58
C LEU A 208 6.14 -0.60 13.25
N GLN A 209 6.57 -1.36 14.26
CA GLN A 209 7.04 -2.73 14.07
C GLN A 209 5.92 -3.66 13.58
N GLU A 210 4.67 -3.45 14.02
CA GLU A 210 3.51 -4.19 13.52
C GLU A 210 3.28 -3.93 12.03
N GLN A 211 3.42 -2.69 11.57
CA GLN A 211 3.31 -2.36 10.15
C GLN A 211 4.42 -3.04 9.32
N ILE A 212 5.65 -3.09 9.84
CA ILE A 212 6.75 -3.84 9.20
C ILE A 212 6.39 -5.33 9.09
N ARG A 213 5.88 -5.95 10.17
CA ARG A 213 5.45 -7.36 10.14
C ARG A 213 4.32 -7.61 9.14
N LYS A 214 3.37 -6.68 9.00
CA LYS A 214 2.29 -6.74 8.01
C LYS A 214 2.84 -6.73 6.58
N VAL A 215 3.85 -5.91 6.31
CA VAL A 215 4.56 -5.90 5.02
C VAL A 215 5.25 -7.24 4.77
N GLU A 216 6.05 -7.73 5.73
CA GLU A 216 6.74 -9.02 5.59
C GLU A 216 5.77 -10.17 5.33
N GLY A 217 4.66 -10.23 6.08
CA GLY A 217 3.65 -11.26 5.94
C GLY A 217 2.97 -11.25 4.57
N LEU A 218 2.62 -10.06 4.05
CA LEU A 218 2.00 -9.96 2.72
C LEU A 218 2.99 -10.33 1.61
N LEU A 219 4.22 -9.85 1.67
CA LEU A 219 5.25 -10.19 0.68
C LEU A 219 5.56 -11.69 0.68
N ALA A 220 5.71 -12.30 1.86
CA ALA A 220 5.92 -13.73 1.99
C ALA A 220 4.77 -14.54 1.38
N LEU A 221 3.53 -14.07 1.55
CA LEU A 221 2.34 -14.71 1.02
C LEU A 221 2.24 -14.58 -0.51
N ILE A 222 2.58 -13.41 -1.08
CA ILE A 222 2.64 -13.21 -2.54
C ILE A 222 3.70 -14.14 -3.13
N HIS A 223 4.95 -13.99 -2.68
CA HIS A 223 6.05 -14.84 -3.11
C HIS A 223 7.20 -14.79 -2.08
N PRO A 224 7.69 -15.93 -1.55
CA PRO A 224 8.78 -15.95 -0.56
C PRO A 224 10.04 -15.19 -1.01
N GLU A 225 10.33 -15.25 -2.31
CA GLU A 225 11.44 -14.53 -2.94
C GLU A 225 11.37 -13.00 -2.79
N CYS A 226 10.17 -12.39 -2.80
CA CYS A 226 10.02 -10.95 -2.58
C CYS A 226 10.57 -10.55 -1.20
N LEU A 227 10.24 -11.32 -0.16
CA LEU A 227 10.75 -11.09 1.19
C LEU A 227 12.26 -11.34 1.28
N ARG A 228 12.77 -12.36 0.58
CA ARG A 228 14.21 -12.65 0.52
C ARG A 228 14.98 -11.47 -0.07
N LEU A 229 14.56 -10.94 -1.22
CA LEU A 229 15.20 -9.81 -1.87
C LEU A 229 15.17 -8.54 -1.00
N LEU A 230 14.05 -8.28 -0.31
CA LEU A 230 13.92 -7.15 0.60
C LEU A 230 14.85 -7.22 1.82
N ARG A 231 15.13 -8.44 2.30
CA ARG A 231 16.09 -8.69 3.38
C ARG A 231 17.52 -8.48 2.90
N LEU A 232 17.86 -8.99 1.71
CA LEU A 232 19.21 -8.88 1.13
C LEU A 232 19.57 -7.46 0.75
N SER A 233 18.62 -6.65 0.28
CA SER A 233 18.85 -5.23 -0.03
C SER A 233 19.10 -4.37 1.21
N GLY A 234 18.88 -4.91 2.42
CA GLY A 234 19.03 -4.18 3.67
C GLY A 234 17.88 -3.21 3.97
N LEU A 235 16.88 -3.10 3.08
CA LEU A 235 15.72 -2.20 3.25
C LEU A 235 14.93 -2.55 4.52
N LEU A 236 14.68 -3.84 4.76
CA LEU A 236 13.98 -4.27 5.96
C LEU A 236 14.76 -3.91 7.24
N ARG A 237 16.08 -4.14 7.24
CA ARG A 237 16.94 -3.80 8.38
C ARG A 237 16.99 -2.29 8.60
N ALA A 238 16.98 -1.49 7.53
CA ALA A 238 16.98 -0.03 7.63
C ALA A 238 15.69 0.49 8.29
N ALA A 239 14.53 0.01 7.85
CA ALA A 239 13.24 0.31 8.47
C ALA A 239 13.21 -0.08 9.96
N GLN A 240 13.63 -1.31 10.28
CA GLN A 240 13.68 -1.78 11.67
C GLN A 240 14.57 -0.91 12.54
N ARG A 241 15.77 -0.51 12.06
CA ARG A 241 16.67 0.39 12.79
C ARG A 241 16.09 1.78 13.01
N ALA A 242 15.33 2.31 12.05
CA ALA A 242 14.66 3.59 12.18
C ALA A 242 13.56 3.55 13.27
N CYS A 243 12.88 2.41 13.42
CA CYS A 243 11.80 2.21 14.39
C CYS A 243 12.32 1.65 15.73
N THR A 244 13.31 2.31 16.33
CA THR A 244 13.87 1.95 17.66
C THR A 244 13.94 3.16 18.58
N GLN A 245 13.89 2.94 19.89
CA GLN A 245 14.13 3.99 20.87
C GLN A 245 15.50 4.64 20.69
N GLY A 246 16.54 3.84 20.41
CA GLY A 246 17.87 4.36 20.12
C GLY A 246 17.90 5.31 18.91
N ALA A 247 17.05 5.10 17.90
CA ALA A 247 16.90 6.04 16.79
C ALA A 247 16.27 7.36 17.24
N ILE A 248 15.19 7.32 18.01
CA ILE A 248 14.55 8.54 18.56
C ILE A 248 15.57 9.36 19.34
N ARG A 249 16.27 8.74 20.29
CA ARG A 249 17.27 9.41 21.12
C ARG A 249 18.42 10.02 20.31
N ARG A 250 18.81 9.41 19.19
CA ARG A 250 19.82 10.00 18.28
C ARG A 250 19.35 11.29 17.63
N PHE A 251 18.07 11.42 17.29
CA PHE A 251 17.54 12.65 16.72
C PHE A 251 17.33 13.73 17.77
N GLN A 252 16.92 13.36 18.99
CA GLN A 252 16.77 14.30 20.11
C GLN A 252 18.10 14.95 20.54
N ARG A 253 19.25 14.24 20.39
CA ARG A 253 20.58 14.73 20.82
C ARG A 253 21.40 15.42 19.73
N ARG A 254 20.96 15.39 18.47
CA ARG A 254 21.73 15.89 17.30
C ARG A 254 21.27 17.25 16.81
N LEU A 255 20.29 17.84 17.49
CA LEU A 255 19.87 19.24 17.37
C LEU A 255 20.31 19.97 18.63
#